data_AF-A0A832Q3V0-F1
#
_entry.id   AF-A0A832Q3V0-F1
#
_cell.length_a   1.000
_cell.length_b   1.000
_cell.length_c   1.000
_cell.angle_alpha   90.00
_cell.angle_beta   90.00
_cell.angle_gamma   90.00
#
_symmetry.space_group_name_H-M   'P 1'
#
loop_
_entity.id
_entity.type
_entity.pdbx_description
1 polymer ?
#
loop_
_entity_poly.entity_id
_entity_poly.type
_entity_poly.pdbx_seq_one_letter_code
_entity_poly.pdbx_strand_id
1 'polypeptide(L)' 'MPLNLPDNLPAIDILKKENIFVMDDLRSAAQDIRPLKILILNLMP' A
#
# COMPACT_ATOMS: atom_id res chain seq x y z
N MET A 1 0.28 -1.08 2.50
CA MET A 1 -0.71 -1.62 1.54
C MET A 1 -1.61 -0.46 1.15
N PRO A 2 -1.88 -0.21 -0.14
CA PRO A 2 -2.69 0.93 -0.55
C PRO A 2 -4.16 0.72 -0.12
N LEU A 3 -4.83 1.81 0.23
CA LEU A 3 -6.27 1.80 0.50
C LEU A 3 -7.02 1.62 -0.82
N ASN A 4 -8.00 0.72 -0.83
CA ASN A 4 -8.88 0.53 -1.95
C ASN A 4 -10.10 1.46 -1.80
N LEU A 5 -10.25 2.45 -2.68
CA LEU A 5 -11.30 3.46 -2.59
C LEU A 5 -11.87 3.76 -4.00
N PRO A 6 -13.18 4.03 -4.10
CA PRO A 6 -13.79 4.40 -5.37
C PRO A 6 -13.28 5.77 -5.85
N ASP A 7 -13.00 5.89 -7.15
CA ASP A 7 -12.36 7.06 -7.78
C ASP A 7 -13.05 8.41 -7.52
N ASN A 8 -14.35 8.39 -7.22
CA ASN A 8 -15.14 9.60 -6.98
C ASN A 8 -15.16 10.06 -5.51
N LEU A 9 -14.31 9.49 -4.65
CA LEU A 9 -14.26 9.86 -3.25
C LEU A 9 -13.40 11.14 -3.04
N PRO A 10 -13.96 12.25 -2.53
CA PRO A 10 -13.20 13.50 -2.32
C PRO A 10 -12.06 13.34 -1.30
N ALA A 11 -12.09 12.29 -0.49
CA ALA A 11 -11.01 11.96 0.45
C ALA A 11 -9.70 11.57 -0.25
N ILE A 12 -9.73 11.17 -1.54
CA ILE A 12 -8.53 10.76 -2.28
C ILE A 12 -7.50 11.89 -2.32
N ASP A 13 -7.94 13.14 -2.52
CA ASP A 13 -7.04 14.29 -2.60
C ASP A 13 -6.44 14.66 -1.24
N ILE A 14 -7.16 14.41 -0.15
CA ILE A 14 -6.67 14.60 1.22
C ILE A 14 -5.63 13.52 1.53
N LEU A 15 -5.94 12.25 1.25
CA LEU A 15 -5.06 11.11 1.50
C LEU A 15 -3.76 11.20 0.69
N LYS A 16 -3.83 11.66 -0.57
CA LYS A 16 -2.64 11.92 -1.40
C LYS A 16 -1.72 12.98 -0.79
N LYS A 17 -2.28 14.04 -0.18
CA LYS A 17 -1.48 15.09 0.51
C LYS A 17 -0.77 14.56 1.75
N GLU A 18 -1.33 13.53 2.39
CA GLU A 18 -0.74 12.88 3.56
C GLU A 18 0.23 11.73 3.21
N ASN A 19 0.60 11.57 1.93
CA ASN A 19 1.40 10.45 1.42
C ASN A 19 0.76 9.06 1.62
N ILE A 20 -0.56 9.01 1.74
CA ILE A 20 -1.31 7.76 1.84
C ILE A 20 -1.63 7.29 0.41
N PHE A 21 -1.11 6.12 0.06
CA PHE A 21 -1.33 5.53 -1.25
C PHE A 21 -2.77 5.00 -1.36
N VAL A 22 -3.52 5.53 -2.32
CA VAL A 22 -4.85 5.05 -2.71
C VAL A 22 -4.76 4.32 -4.04
N MET A 23 -5.51 3.25 -4.19
CA MET A 23 -5.58 2.42 -5.38
C MET A 23 -7.04 2.17 -5.75
N ASP A 24 -7.30 2.08 -7.06
CA ASP A 24 -8.60 1.72 -7.65
C ASP A 24 -8.89 0.21 -7.47
N ASP A 25 -10.17 -0.15 -7.37
CA ASP A 25 -10.71 -1.49 -7.09
C ASP A 25 -10.15 -2.54 -8.05
N LEU A 26 -10.06 -2.20 -9.34
CA LEU A 26 -9.53 -3.10 -10.37
C LEU A 26 -8.05 -3.43 -10.17
N ARG A 27 -7.27 -2.48 -9.62
CA ARG A 27 -5.84 -2.66 -9.36
C ARG A 27 -5.59 -3.34 -8.01
N SER A 28 -6.50 -3.20 -7.05
CA SER A 28 -6.43 -3.89 -5.76
C SER A 28 -6.55 -5.41 -5.91
N ALA A 29 -7.48 -5.88 -6.76
CA ALA A 29 -7.71 -7.31 -6.99
C ALA A 29 -6.54 -8.04 -7.68
N ALA A 30 -5.68 -7.30 -8.40
CA ALA A 30 -4.53 -7.87 -9.13
C ALA A 30 -3.25 -7.93 -8.28
N GLN A 31 -3.31 -7.60 -6.98
CA GLN A 31 -2.11 -7.58 -6.15
C GLN A 31 -1.59 -9.00 -5.87
N ASP A 32 -0.42 -9.30 -6.43
CA ASP A 32 0.34 -10.50 -6.10
C ASP A 32 1.18 -10.27 -4.83
N ILE A 33 0.56 -10.51 -3.67
CA ILE A 33 1.22 -10.42 -2.37
C ILE A 33 2.02 -11.69 -2.14
N ARG A 34 3.33 -11.59 -2.30
CA ARG A 34 4.27 -12.70 -2.07
C ARG A 34 4.93 -12.62 -0.68
N PRO A 35 5.31 -13.78 -0.10
CA PRO A 35 6.05 -13.80 1.16
C PRO A 35 7.36 -13.02 1.08
N LEU A 36 7.65 -12.20 2.10
CA LEU A 36 8.92 -11.52 2.22
C LEU A 36 9.98 -12.48 2.78
N LYS A 37 11.11 -12.59 2.09
CA LYS A 37 12.31 -13.26 2.60
C LYS A 37 13.24 -12.20 3.19
N ILE A 38 13.23 -12.08 4.51
CA ILE A 38 14.03 -11.10 5.24
C ILE A 38 15.13 -11.85 5.99
N LEU A 39 16.38 -11.43 5.79
CA LEU A 39 17.51 -11.91 6.57
C LEU A 39 17.92 -10.80 7.54
N ILE A 40 18.03 -11.14 8.82
CA ILE A 40 18.60 -10.26 9.85
C ILE A 40 19.89 -10.93 10.32
N LEU A 41 21.04 -10.34 9.97
CA LEU A 41 22.32 -10.73 10.53
C LEU A 41 22.61 -9.82 11.72
N ASN A 42 22.37 -10.33 12.93
CA ASN A 42 22.67 -9.61 14.16
C ASN A 42 24.09 -9.95 14.63
N LEU A 43 24.98 -8.95 14.63
CA LEU A 43 26.36 -9.07 15.09
C LEU A 43 26.59 -8.33 16.41
N MET A 44 25.53 -8.15 17.22
CA MET A 44 25.73 -7.61 18.56
C MET A 44 26.68 -8.51 19.36
N PRO A 45 27.66 -7.93 20.08
CA PRO A 45 28.59 -8.68 20.93
C PRO A 45 27.89 -9.32 22.13
#